data_AF-A0A524FQ32-F1
#
_entry.id   AF-A0A524FQ32-F1
#
_cell.length_a   1.000
_cell.length_b   1.000
_cell.length_c   1.000
_cell.angle_alpha   90.00
_cell.angle_beta   90.00
_cell.angle_gamma   90.00
#
_symmetry.space_group_name_H-M   'P 1'
#
loop_
_entity.id
_entity.type
_entity.pdbx_description
1 polymer ?
#
loop_
_entity_poly.entity_id
_entity_poly.type
_entity_poly.pdbx_seq_one_letter_code
_entity_poly.pdbx_strand_id
1 'polypeptide(L)'
;MSSVKLNKKSLLERLQAKITLRLGKKISQQEILDKSIEFAYNRLDEFISEKIVSPRLTDELIEKIVKNSYKGELAFPEKSDDELIYGL
;
A
#
# COMPACT_ATOMS: atom_id res chain seq x y z
N MET A 1 24.72 3.09 8.16
CA MET A 1 23.99 3.26 6.89
C MET A 1 22.82 2.31 6.88
N SER A 2 21.59 2.82 6.84
CA SER A 2 20.40 1.99 6.70
C SER A 2 20.18 1.72 5.22
N SER A 3 20.09 0.45 4.82
CA SER A 3 19.83 0.07 3.43
C SER A 3 18.33 0.04 3.17
N VAL A 4 17.82 1.06 2.49
CA VAL A 4 16.42 1.08 2.02
C VAL A 4 16.38 0.44 0.63
N LYS A 5 15.64 -0.66 0.48
CA LYS A 5 15.47 -1.33 -0.82
C LYS A 5 14.51 -0.51 -1.69
N LEU A 6 15.06 0.24 -2.64
CA LEU A 6 14.28 1.10 -3.53
C LEU A 6 13.93 0.38 -4.83
N ASN A 7 12.67 -0.07 -4.96
CA ASN A 7 12.20 -0.77 -6.17
C ASN A 7 12.11 0.13 -7.42
N LYS A 8 12.10 1.46 -7.25
CA LYS A 8 11.93 2.44 -8.35
C LYS A 8 13.20 3.28 -8.60
N LYS A 9 14.37 2.63 -8.69
CA LYS A 9 15.66 3.31 -8.91
C LYS A 9 15.66 4.22 -10.14
N SER A 10 15.07 3.78 -11.25
CA SER A 10 14.95 4.57 -12.48
C SER A 10 14.15 5.86 -12.31
N LEU A 11 13.17 5.87 -11.39
CA LEU A 11 12.39 7.07 -11.08
C LEU A 11 13.21 8.08 -10.29
N LEU A 12 14.05 7.61 -9.35
CA LEU A 12 14.96 8.45 -8.59
C LEU A 12 16.01 9.11 -9.50
N GLU A 13 16.56 8.37 -10.47
CA GLU A 13 17.51 8.91 -11.45
C GLU A 13 16.87 10.00 -12.32
N ARG A 14 15.64 9.78 -12.79
CA ARG A 14 14.88 10.79 -13.56
C ARG A 14 14.56 12.01 -12.71
N LEU A 15 14.22 11.81 -11.44
CA LEU A 15 13.96 12.91 -10.50
C LEU A 15 15.22 13.75 -10.30
N GLN A 16 16.37 13.11 -10.09
CA GLN A 16 17.66 13.77 -9.97
C GLN A 16 18.00 14.59 -11.21
N ALA A 17 17.81 14.02 -12.41
CA ALA A 17 18.02 14.75 -13.67
C ALA A 17 17.12 15.98 -13.78
N LYS A 18 15.82 15.85 -13.48
CA LYS A 18 14.88 16.99 -13.49
C LYS A 18 15.27 18.08 -12.51
N ILE A 19 15.62 17.72 -11.27
CA ILE A 19 16.04 18.67 -10.24
C ILE A 19 17.33 19.38 -10.67
N THR A 20 18.30 18.62 -11.19
CA THR A 20 19.57 19.17 -11.69
C THR A 20 19.34 20.17 -12.82
N LEU A 21 18.45 19.85 -13.77
CA LEU A 21 18.10 20.75 -14.88
C LEU A 21 17.39 22.02 -14.41
N ARG A 22 16.57 21.93 -13.36
CA ARG A 22 15.84 23.06 -12.79
C ARG A 22 16.72 23.98 -11.93
N LEU A 23 17.59 23.40 -11.10
CA LEU A 23 18.43 24.13 -10.16
C LEU A 23 19.80 24.52 -10.74
N GLY A 24 20.20 23.94 -11.88
CA GLY A 24 21.53 24.12 -12.46
C GLY A 24 22.67 23.50 -11.63
N LYS A 25 22.35 22.79 -10.54
CA LYS A 25 23.32 22.16 -9.62
C LYS A 25 23.03 20.67 -9.50
N LYS A 26 24.09 19.87 -9.57
CA LYS A 26 24.02 18.42 -9.32
C LYS A 26 23.79 18.18 -7.83
N ILE A 27 22.67 17.55 -7.51
CA ILE A 27 22.31 17.08 -6.16
C ILE A 27 22.51 15.56 -6.08
N SER A 28 22.90 15.03 -4.93
CA SER A 28 23.04 13.57 -4.76
C SER A 28 21.70 12.87 -4.59
N GLN A 29 21.66 11.56 -4.85
CA GLN A 29 20.46 10.75 -4.63
C GLN A 29 20.08 10.67 -3.15
N GLN A 30 21.07 10.65 -2.25
CA GLN A 30 20.84 10.66 -0.81
C GLN A 30 20.19 11.98 -0.37
N GLU A 31 20.72 13.12 -0.80
CA GLU A 31 20.12 14.42 -0.48
C GLU A 31 18.68 14.54 -0.98
N ILE A 32 18.37 14.00 -2.17
CA ILE A 32 16.99 13.97 -2.68
C ILE A 32 16.10 13.14 -1.75
N LEU A 33 16.55 11.96 -1.31
CA LEU A 33 15.78 11.09 -0.43
C LEU A 33 15.55 11.75 0.94
N ASP A 34 16.60 12.32 1.53
CA ASP A 34 16.51 13.02 2.82
C ASP A 34 15.50 14.18 2.74
N LYS A 35 15.61 15.02 1.70
CA LYS A 35 14.67 16.12 1.48
C LYS A 35 13.25 15.63 1.18
N SER A 36 13.10 14.50 0.50
CA SER A 36 11.78 13.91 0.22
C SER A 36 11.11 13.41 1.50
N ILE A 37 11.88 12.80 2.41
CA ILE A 37 11.38 12.36 3.72
C ILE A 37 10.99 13.58 4.56
N GLU A 38 11.85 14.60 4.66
CA GLU A 38 11.52 15.86 5.36
C GLU A 38 10.26 16.52 4.79
N PHE A 39 10.14 16.57 3.46
CA PHE A 39 8.98 17.14 2.78
C PHE A 39 7.70 16.38 3.09
N ALA A 40 7.74 15.04 3.01
CA ALA A 40 6.60 14.19 3.33
C ALA A 40 6.22 14.28 4.81
N TYR A 41 7.20 14.34 5.72
CA TYR A 41 6.96 14.49 7.15
C TYR A 41 6.31 15.83 7.51
N ASN A 42 6.78 16.93 6.91
CA ASN A 42 6.21 18.26 7.13
C ASN A 42 4.80 18.42 6.53
N ARG A 43 4.44 17.56 5.58
CA ARG A 43 3.13 17.53 4.93
C ARG A 43 2.45 16.18 5.16
N LEU A 44 2.55 15.68 6.39
CA LEU A 44 2.10 14.33 6.72
C LEU A 44 0.64 14.11 6.38
N ASP A 45 -0.24 15.08 6.67
CA ASP A 45 -1.67 14.99 6.36
C ASP A 45 -1.95 14.88 4.85
N GLU A 46 -1.28 15.72 4.03
CA GLU A 46 -1.36 15.64 2.57
C GLU A 46 -0.83 14.30 2.06
N PHE A 47 0.31 13.85 2.58
CA PHE A 47 0.95 12.59 2.20
C PHE A 47 0.09 11.36 2.53
N ILE A 48 -0.56 11.34 3.71
CA ILE A 48 -1.50 10.28 4.11
C ILE A 48 -2.73 10.31 3.18
N SER A 49 -3.26 11.51 2.88
CA SER A 49 -4.43 11.68 2.01
C SER A 49 -4.18 11.23 0.57
N GLU A 50 -2.94 11.35 0.08
CA GLU A 50 -2.62 11.07 -1.32
C GLU A 50 -2.66 9.58 -1.67
N LYS A 51 -2.56 8.65 -0.70
CA LYS A 51 -2.61 7.20 -0.98
C LYS A 51 -2.68 6.21 0.19
N ILE A 52 -2.96 6.62 1.43
CA ILE A 52 -3.23 5.68 2.54
C ILE A 52 -4.73 5.68 2.88
N VAL A 53 -5.59 5.84 1.88
CA VAL A 53 -6.98 5.40 2.01
C VAL A 53 -7.01 3.90 1.74
N SER A 54 -6.49 3.12 2.70
CA SER A 54 -7.16 1.86 2.96
C SER A 54 -8.59 2.23 3.35
N PRO A 55 -9.65 1.60 2.79
CA PRO A 55 -10.99 1.87 3.26
C PRO A 55 -10.98 1.63 4.77
N ARG A 56 -11.16 2.70 5.56
CA ARG A 56 -11.37 2.55 6.99
C ARG A 56 -12.62 1.70 7.10
N LEU A 57 -12.52 0.55 7.77
CA LEU A 57 -13.68 -0.23 8.18
C LEU A 57 -14.51 0.67 9.09
N THR A 58 -15.47 1.39 8.52
CA THR A 58 -16.48 2.12 9.26
C THR A 58 -17.47 1.12 9.84
N ASP A 59 -18.12 1.48 10.95
CA ASP A 59 -19.14 0.63 11.56
C ASP A 59 -20.24 0.26 10.56
N GLU A 60 -20.58 1.16 9.64
CA GLU A 60 -21.53 0.91 8.53
C GLU A 60 -21.06 -0.16 7.53
N LEU A 61 -19.75 -0.23 7.25
CA LEU A 61 -19.15 -1.28 6.40
C LEU A 61 -19.15 -2.63 7.11
N ILE A 62 -18.85 -2.63 8.42
CA ILE A 62 -18.89 -3.83 9.27
C ILE A 62 -20.33 -4.37 9.33
N GLU A 63 -21.32 -3.51 9.59
CA GLU A 63 -22.73 -3.89 9.60
C GLU A 63 -23.19 -4.42 8.24
N LYS A 64 -22.75 -3.83 7.13
CA LYS A 64 -23.07 -4.36 5.78
C LYS A 64 -22.48 -5.75 5.55
N ILE A 65 -21.26 -6.00 6.01
CA ILE A 65 -20.60 -7.31 5.87
C ILE A 65 -21.31 -8.35 6.75
N VAL A 66 -21.64 -7.99 8.00
CA VAL A 66 -22.36 -8.88 8.92
C VAL A 66 -23.77 -9.17 8.40
N LYS A 67 -24.50 -8.15 7.93
CA LYS A 67 -25.87 -8.30 7.42
C LYS A 67 -25.95 -9.14 6.14
N ASN A 68 -24.93 -9.07 5.29
CA ASN A 68 -24.83 -9.90 4.08
C ASN A 68 -24.07 -11.20 4.31
N SER A 69 -23.63 -11.49 5.54
CA SER A 69 -22.99 -12.77 5.83
C SER A 69 -24.04 -13.88 5.79
N TYR A 70 -23.94 -14.73 4.79
CA TYR A 70 -24.78 -15.92 4.68
C TYR A 70 -24.19 -17.01 5.57
N LYS A 71 -24.89 -17.30 6.67
CA LYS A 71 -24.60 -18.47 7.51
C LYS A 71 -25.54 -19.60 7.08
N GLY A 72 -25.21 -20.24 5.96
CA GLY A 72 -25.91 -21.44 5.52
C GLY A 72 -25.57 -22.62 6.42
N GLU A 73 -26.56 -23.46 6.71
CA GLU A 73 -26.29 -24.77 7.30
C GLU A 73 -25.53 -25.60 6.28
N LEU A 74 -24.43 -26.21 6.73
CA LEU A 74 -23.68 -27.17 5.92
C LEU A 74 -24.55 -28.40 5.73
N ALA A 75 -24.93 -28.71 4.49
CA ALA A 75 -25.71 -29.91 4.17
C ALA A 75 -24.96 -31.20 4.56
N PHE A 76 -23.62 -31.15 4.60
CA PHE A 76 -22.74 -32.24 5.00
C PHE A 76 -21.65 -31.71 5.94
N PRO A 77 -21.91 -31.58 7.25
CA PRO A 77 -20.94 -31.00 8.19
C PRO A 77 -19.75 -31.93 8.45
N GLU A 78 -19.87 -33.21 8.11
CA GLU A 78 -18.91 -34.27 8.45
C GLU A 78 -17.96 -34.60 7.30
N LYS A 79 -18.17 -34.00 6.12
CA LYS A 79 -17.40 -34.28 4.92
C LYS A 79 -16.72 -33.02 4.43
N SER A 80 -15.47 -33.15 4.00
CA SER A 80 -14.78 -32.04 3.35
C SER A 80 -15.26 -31.84 1.92
N ASP A 81 -15.07 -30.63 1.39
CA ASP A 81 -15.37 -30.34 -0.02
C ASP A 81 -14.63 -31.30 -0.96
N ASP A 82 -13.42 -31.73 -0.59
CA ASP A 82 -12.62 -32.66 -1.38
C ASP A 82 -13.24 -34.08 -1.38
N GLU A 83 -13.79 -34.53 -0.25
CA GLU A 83 -14.50 -35.83 -0.18
C GLU A 83 -15.82 -35.79 -0.99
N LEU A 84 -16.50 -34.64 -1.01
CA LEU A 84 -17.75 -34.46 -1.75
C LEU A 84 -17.53 -34.33 -3.26
N ILE A 85 -16.47 -33.66 -3.69
CA ILE A 85 -16.20 -33.35 -5.10
C ILE A 85 -15.36 -34.45 -5.76
N TYR A 86 -14.35 -34.98 -5.05
CA TYR A 86 -13.37 -35.91 -5.62
C TYR A 86 -13.53 -37.35 -5.11
N GLY A 87 -14.33 -37.59 -4.07
CA GLY A 87 -14.60 -38.94 -3.55
C GLY A 87 -13.37 -39.65 -2.98
N LEU A 88 -12.38 -38.87 -2.52
CA LEU A 88 -11.16 -39.35 -1.85
C LEU A 88 -11.40 -39.61 -0.37
#